data_AF-A0A2T6E9Q0-F1
#
_entry.id   AF-A0A2T6E9Q0-F1
#
_cell.length_a   1.000
_cell.length_b   1.000
_cell.length_c   1.000
_cell.angle_alpha   90.00
_cell.angle_beta   90.00
_cell.angle_gamma   90.00
#
_symmetry.space_group_name_H-M   'P 1'
#
loop_
_entity.id
_entity.type
_entity.pdbx_description
1 polymer ?
#
loop_
_entity_poly.entity_id
_entity_poly.type
_entity_poly.pdbx_seq_one_letter_code
_entity_poly.pdbx_strand_id
1 'polypeptide(L)'
;MSWRCKSRCKLLAWACVPLLAGPWLWLPALAEEQEPLSDSLQPGGVRPNPSPRIPPESANPVLDIPPVVERPLAVDEGERIAVTRFELVNARDLPEYGIALSEVEALVEQARLERPEGFTIGQLEAVTDRIVNYYRSRGLILAQAILPVQTVTEGVVKLEVLEGRLGRVLAEGNQLYSEATLQRPFKTLINEPVSQQEAESALLVLTDFPGLTAFGMFQPGQRVGETNMLIRVPNEQRFTATVRTDNHGSDTTGVWRGRASAQWNNPTGNADQLGMTLQHSVLPANSLFAELNYQIVIDRDWRASAYANRNAFSVGGDFENLDIRGDSNQFGLGAERVWQRSRERNLSSRFEVASKQATTDRLGSQSNKDQLTVMTLAADYDSVDTRFGGLNYAGLEVSMGFNGLLGAMGDAESAEDLPAGERPSRRGGSGDFAEGSFVKTLLFYSRLQNITDNSSILARTEFQYSPDLLVPMEQYAVGGADHVRGFPSSYALYDTGGLLSLEYIVQAPKIGDQEAFGGWRWRDLLQLSVFYDHSTGKKNDPLLSEVEGWFQLSTLGVGVRFGIPDQLTSRLQFAVPVVDGSQNDDEEAQPRLWFDLAWNF
;
A
#
# COMPACT_ATOMS: atom_id res chain seq x y z
N MET A 1 40.08 -25.55 -46.71
CA MET A 1 40.50 -25.56 -48.13
C MET A 1 39.78 -24.44 -48.85
N SER A 2 40.56 -23.50 -49.37
CA SER A 2 40.14 -22.36 -50.20
C SER A 2 39.37 -22.79 -51.45
N TRP A 3 38.54 -21.91 -52.01
CA TRP A 3 38.77 -21.36 -53.36
C TRP A 3 37.91 -20.12 -53.64
N ARG A 4 38.55 -19.20 -54.35
CA ARG A 4 38.09 -17.88 -54.79
C ARG A 4 37.69 -17.95 -56.28
N CYS A 5 36.71 -17.11 -56.64
CA CYS A 5 36.68 -16.25 -57.83
C CYS A 5 36.43 -16.87 -59.23
N LYS A 6 35.46 -16.28 -59.95
CA LYS A 6 35.61 -15.59 -61.27
C LYS A 6 34.24 -15.16 -61.83
N SER A 7 34.01 -13.85 -62.05
CA SER A 7 34.08 -13.11 -63.34
C SER A 7 32.83 -13.33 -64.24
N ARG A 8 32.26 -12.38 -65.01
CA ARG A 8 32.83 -11.24 -65.74
C ARG A 8 31.71 -10.44 -66.47
N CYS A 9 31.88 -9.10 -66.55
CA CYS A 9 31.62 -8.12 -67.64
C CYS A 9 30.48 -8.30 -68.69
N LYS A 10 29.76 -7.20 -68.99
CA LYS A 10 29.96 -6.22 -70.12
C LYS A 10 28.80 -5.19 -70.18
N LEU A 11 29.06 -3.87 -70.08
CA LEU A 11 29.14 -2.82 -71.14
C LEU A 11 27.78 -2.46 -71.80
N LEU A 12 27.42 -1.23 -72.21
CA LEU A 12 27.75 0.19 -71.97
C LEU A 12 26.90 1.02 -72.97
N ALA A 13 26.78 2.35 -72.76
CA ALA A 13 26.49 3.44 -73.72
C ALA A 13 25.01 3.86 -73.94
N TRP A 14 24.63 5.14 -74.14
CA TRP A 14 25.07 6.52 -73.79
C TRP A 14 24.18 7.50 -74.62
N ALA A 15 23.83 8.70 -74.09
CA ALA A 15 23.57 10.01 -74.77
C ALA A 15 22.54 10.88 -73.99
N CYS A 16 22.92 11.97 -73.27
CA CYS A 16 23.03 13.41 -73.67
C CYS A 16 21.68 14.10 -74.05
N VAL A 17 20.99 14.92 -73.21
CA VAL A 17 21.17 16.37 -72.79
C VAL A 17 20.83 17.37 -73.92
N PRO A 18 19.99 18.45 -73.77
CA PRO A 18 20.27 19.62 -72.91
C PRO A 18 19.12 20.44 -72.24
N LEU A 19 19.60 21.33 -71.36
CA LEU A 19 19.06 22.42 -70.51
C LEU A 19 18.08 23.45 -71.15
N LEU A 20 17.27 24.13 -70.29
CA LEU A 20 17.08 25.60 -70.27
C LEU A 20 16.39 26.11 -68.96
N ALA A 21 17.05 27.08 -68.29
CA ALA A 21 16.63 28.21 -67.38
C ALA A 21 15.26 28.18 -66.65
N GLY A 22 15.12 28.44 -65.34
CA GLY A 22 15.49 29.65 -64.57
C GLY A 22 14.74 29.67 -63.20
N PRO A 23 15.04 30.60 -62.27
CA PRO A 23 15.03 30.35 -60.82
C PRO A 23 13.72 30.75 -60.13
N TRP A 24 13.25 29.91 -59.20
CA TRP A 24 12.27 30.31 -58.18
C TRP A 24 12.98 30.31 -56.83
N LEU A 25 13.05 31.50 -56.24
CA LEU A 25 13.51 31.75 -54.87
C LEU A 25 12.55 31.05 -53.91
N TRP A 26 13.01 29.97 -53.28
CA TRP A 26 12.40 29.43 -52.08
C TRP A 26 13.22 29.95 -50.90
N LEU A 27 12.62 30.87 -50.15
CA LEU A 27 13.06 31.15 -48.78
C LEU A 27 12.86 29.85 -47.99
N PRO A 28 13.87 29.33 -47.26
CA PRO A 28 13.56 28.39 -46.22
C PRO A 28 12.83 29.17 -45.13
N ALA A 29 11.58 28.79 -44.86
CA ALA A 29 10.99 29.08 -43.57
C ALA A 29 11.93 28.46 -42.53
N LEU A 30 12.50 29.29 -41.67
CA LEU A 30 13.11 28.82 -40.43
C LEU A 30 11.96 28.28 -39.58
N ALA A 31 11.65 26.99 -39.76
CA ALA A 31 10.99 26.23 -38.73
C ALA A 31 12.03 26.07 -37.61
N GLU A 32 11.77 26.71 -36.47
CA GLU A 32 12.41 26.31 -35.22
C GLU A 32 11.95 24.89 -34.94
N GLU A 33 12.75 23.93 -35.36
CA GLU A 33 12.60 22.53 -35.00
C GLU A 33 12.98 22.43 -33.52
N GLN A 34 11.99 22.58 -32.63
CA GLN A 34 12.16 22.24 -31.23
C GLN A 34 12.31 20.73 -31.15
N GLU A 35 13.55 20.28 -30.99
CA GLU A 35 13.86 18.88 -30.70
C GLU A 35 13.10 18.44 -29.44
N PRO A 36 12.42 17.28 -29.48
CA PRO A 36 11.65 16.78 -28.35
C PRO A 36 12.57 16.58 -27.12
N LEU A 37 12.04 16.93 -25.95
CA LEU A 37 12.73 16.80 -24.67
C LEU A 37 13.06 15.31 -24.40
N SER A 38 14.33 15.02 -24.07
CA SER A 38 14.78 13.66 -23.71
C SER A 38 13.97 13.09 -22.53
N ASP A 39 13.71 11.77 -22.54
CA ASP A 39 12.92 11.03 -21.53
C ASP A 39 13.42 11.19 -20.08
N SER A 40 14.65 11.65 -19.88
CA SER A 40 15.26 11.87 -18.56
C SER A 40 14.95 13.22 -17.89
N LEU A 41 14.15 14.07 -18.52
CA LEU A 41 13.80 15.43 -18.06
C LEU A 41 12.52 15.50 -17.20
N GLN A 42 12.00 14.36 -16.78
CA GLN A 42 10.70 14.26 -16.14
C GLN A 42 10.87 14.18 -14.61
N PRO A 43 10.69 15.29 -13.87
CA PRO A 43 10.63 15.25 -12.41
C PRO A 43 9.49 14.31 -11.99
N GLY A 44 9.82 13.18 -11.37
CA GLY A 44 8.84 12.16 -10.98
C GLY A 44 9.37 10.71 -10.89
N GLY A 45 10.56 10.43 -11.44
CA GLY A 45 11.19 9.08 -11.41
C GLY A 45 11.58 8.54 -10.02
N VAL A 46 11.39 9.33 -8.97
CA VAL A 46 11.50 8.91 -7.56
C VAL A 46 10.17 9.15 -6.86
N ARG A 47 9.09 8.49 -7.32
CA ARG A 47 7.98 8.24 -6.39
C ARG A 47 8.55 7.40 -5.25
N PRO A 48 8.16 7.63 -3.97
CA PRO A 48 8.40 6.66 -2.91
C PRO A 48 7.78 5.36 -3.37
N ASN A 49 8.59 4.46 -3.89
CA ASN A 49 8.13 3.17 -4.41
C ASN A 49 7.43 2.48 -3.24
N PRO A 50 6.09 2.31 -3.26
CA PRO A 50 5.48 1.42 -2.30
C PRO A 50 6.00 0.05 -2.70
N SER A 51 6.99 -0.46 -1.96
CA SER A 51 7.30 -1.89 -2.01
C SER A 51 5.97 -2.61 -1.99
N PRO A 52 5.72 -3.60 -2.87
CA PRO A 52 4.41 -4.24 -2.94
C PRO A 52 4.00 -4.54 -1.51
N ARG A 53 2.91 -3.91 -1.07
CA ARG A 53 2.37 -4.09 0.27
C ARG A 53 1.86 -5.53 0.31
N ILE A 54 2.76 -6.46 0.53
CA ILE A 54 2.39 -7.77 1.03
C ILE A 54 1.90 -7.46 2.44
N PRO A 55 0.63 -7.78 2.77
CA PRO A 55 0.15 -7.62 4.13
C PRO A 55 1.22 -8.18 5.07
N PRO A 56 1.59 -7.45 6.14
CA PRO A 56 2.50 -8.00 7.12
C PRO A 56 1.98 -9.37 7.50
N GLU A 57 2.85 -10.38 7.50
CA GLU A 57 2.52 -11.68 8.04
C GLU A 57 1.94 -11.41 9.43
N SER A 58 0.66 -11.72 9.61
CA SER A 58 -0.05 -11.32 10.81
C SER A 58 0.59 -12.05 11.98
N ALA A 59 1.45 -11.34 12.72
CA ALA A 59 1.81 -11.76 14.06
C ALA A 59 0.49 -11.92 14.78
N ASN A 60 0.07 -13.15 15.07
CA ASN A 60 -1.21 -13.40 15.71
C ASN A 60 -1.14 -12.83 17.13
N PRO A 61 -1.81 -11.70 17.46
CA PRO A 61 -2.05 -11.43 18.86
C PRO A 61 -2.98 -12.56 19.31
N VAL A 62 -2.47 -13.52 20.09
CA VAL A 62 -3.31 -14.57 20.63
C VAL A 62 -4.17 -13.92 21.70
N LEU A 63 -5.42 -13.65 21.36
CA LEU A 63 -6.43 -13.34 22.36
C LEU A 63 -6.76 -14.67 23.02
N ASP A 64 -6.08 -14.97 24.13
CA ASP A 64 -6.35 -16.17 24.90
C ASP A 64 -7.69 -15.98 25.62
N ILE A 65 -8.73 -16.62 25.07
CA ILE A 65 -10.06 -16.63 25.67
C ILE A 65 -10.01 -17.68 26.77
N PRO A 66 -10.25 -17.32 28.04
CA PRO A 66 -10.23 -18.30 29.12
C PRO A 66 -11.24 -19.42 28.82
N PRO A 67 -10.85 -20.70 28.94
CA PRO A 67 -11.74 -21.81 28.71
C PRO A 67 -12.93 -21.70 29.66
N VAL A 68 -14.12 -22.08 29.15
CA VAL A 68 -15.27 -22.29 30.03
C VAL A 68 -14.88 -23.39 31.00
N VAL A 69 -14.88 -23.10 32.30
CA VAL A 69 -14.60 -24.10 33.32
C VAL A 69 -15.67 -25.18 33.21
N GLU A 70 -15.33 -26.37 32.70
CA GLU A 70 -16.20 -27.54 32.76
C GLU A 70 -16.42 -27.92 34.23
N ARG A 71 -17.69 -28.03 34.63
CA ARG A 71 -18.08 -28.28 36.02
C ARG A 71 -18.48 -29.74 36.23
N PRO A 72 -18.27 -30.30 37.44
CA PRO A 72 -18.26 -31.76 37.65
C PRO A 72 -19.63 -32.40 37.87
N LEU A 73 -20.74 -31.66 37.79
CA LEU A 73 -22.05 -32.19 38.16
C LEU A 73 -22.62 -33.05 37.01
N ALA A 74 -22.97 -34.30 37.30
CA ALA A 74 -23.78 -35.10 36.39
C ALA A 74 -25.12 -34.37 36.16
N VAL A 75 -25.38 -33.97 34.91
CA VAL A 75 -26.46 -33.04 34.54
C VAL A 75 -27.83 -33.47 35.07
N ASP A 76 -28.08 -34.79 35.17
CA ASP A 76 -29.37 -35.35 35.56
C ASP A 76 -29.45 -35.83 37.02
N GLU A 77 -28.40 -35.68 37.82
CA GLU A 77 -28.41 -36.08 39.23
C GLU A 77 -28.98 -34.98 40.15
N GLY A 78 -29.82 -35.37 41.11
CA GLY A 78 -30.32 -34.50 42.18
C GLY A 78 -31.83 -34.31 42.22
N GLU A 79 -32.29 -33.51 43.18
CA GLU A 79 -33.70 -33.12 43.31
C GLU A 79 -34.11 -32.16 42.20
N ARG A 80 -35.38 -32.27 41.77
CA ARG A 80 -35.95 -31.42 40.71
C ARG A 80 -36.74 -30.27 41.30
N ILE A 81 -36.53 -29.10 40.73
CA ILE A 81 -37.24 -27.86 41.04
C ILE A 81 -38.30 -27.65 39.95
N ALA A 82 -39.56 -27.54 40.35
CA ALA A 82 -40.62 -27.16 39.44
C ALA A 82 -40.48 -25.67 39.09
N VAL A 83 -40.19 -25.37 37.82
CA VAL A 83 -40.00 -23.99 37.33
C VAL A 83 -41.25 -23.52 36.60
N THR A 84 -41.88 -22.46 37.13
CA THR A 84 -43.06 -21.82 36.52
C THR A 84 -42.66 -20.73 35.53
N ARG A 85 -41.61 -19.96 35.82
CA ARG A 85 -41.01 -18.97 34.92
C ARG A 85 -39.54 -18.74 35.25
N PHE A 86 -38.76 -18.36 34.25
CA PHE A 86 -37.43 -17.79 34.44
C PHE A 86 -37.52 -16.26 34.54
N GLU A 87 -36.76 -15.67 35.46
CA GLU A 87 -36.62 -14.22 35.59
C GLU A 87 -35.17 -13.85 35.24
N LEU A 88 -34.97 -13.13 34.14
CA LEU A 88 -33.65 -12.68 33.72
C LEU A 88 -33.28 -11.40 34.47
N VAL A 89 -32.15 -11.43 35.17
CA VAL A 89 -31.59 -10.28 35.91
C VAL A 89 -30.42 -9.72 35.10
N ASN A 90 -30.33 -8.39 34.99
CA ASN A 90 -29.30 -7.65 34.23
C ASN A 90 -29.28 -7.90 32.71
N ALA A 91 -30.21 -8.70 32.18
CA ALA A 91 -30.42 -8.81 30.75
C ALA A 91 -31.16 -7.57 30.22
N ARG A 92 -30.71 -7.05 29.07
CA ARG A 92 -31.28 -5.88 28.39
C ARG A 92 -31.10 -6.02 26.89
N ASP A 93 -31.82 -5.21 26.13
CA ASP A 93 -31.60 -5.08 24.69
C ASP A 93 -30.22 -4.47 24.41
N LEU A 94 -29.47 -5.10 23.50
CA LEU A 94 -28.20 -4.60 22.95
C LEU A 94 -28.29 -4.67 21.41
N PRO A 95 -29.02 -3.75 20.77
CA PRO A 95 -29.26 -3.78 19.33
C PRO A 95 -27.97 -3.70 18.51
N GLU A 96 -26.92 -3.05 19.04
CA GLU A 96 -25.60 -2.98 18.42
C GLU A 96 -24.94 -4.36 18.20
N TYR A 97 -25.29 -5.36 19.02
CA TYR A 97 -24.82 -6.74 18.90
C TYR A 97 -25.91 -7.68 18.35
N GLY A 98 -27.05 -7.14 17.91
CA GLY A 98 -28.19 -7.95 17.47
C GLY A 98 -28.81 -8.79 18.60
N ILE A 99 -28.74 -8.30 19.84
CA ILE A 99 -29.32 -8.97 21.02
C ILE A 99 -30.63 -8.29 21.39
N ALA A 100 -31.74 -9.01 21.22
CA ALA A 100 -33.04 -8.62 21.78
C ALA A 100 -33.32 -9.44 23.04
N LEU A 101 -33.80 -8.77 24.10
CA LEU A 101 -34.18 -9.42 25.36
C LEU A 101 -35.28 -10.46 25.13
N SER A 102 -36.23 -10.16 24.22
CA SER A 102 -37.32 -11.06 23.86
C SER A 102 -36.85 -12.39 23.26
N GLU A 103 -35.72 -12.41 22.54
CA GLU A 103 -35.13 -13.65 22.01
C GLU A 103 -34.50 -14.49 23.13
N VAL A 104 -33.88 -13.85 24.13
CA VAL A 104 -33.31 -14.53 25.29
C VAL A 104 -34.43 -15.09 26.18
N GLU A 105 -35.51 -14.33 26.38
CA GLU A 105 -36.72 -14.76 27.08
C GLU A 105 -37.37 -15.97 26.38
N ALA A 106 -37.48 -15.91 25.05
CA ALA A 106 -38.00 -17.04 24.26
C ALA A 106 -37.13 -18.30 24.39
N LEU A 107 -35.80 -18.13 24.46
CA LEU A 107 -34.84 -19.23 24.60
C LEU A 107 -34.96 -19.93 25.96
N VAL A 108 -35.15 -19.18 27.05
CA VAL A 108 -35.36 -19.77 28.39
C VAL A 108 -36.77 -20.35 28.54
N GLU A 109 -37.80 -19.75 27.93
CA GLU A 109 -39.15 -20.30 27.91
C GLU A 109 -39.24 -21.59 27.10
N GLN A 110 -38.54 -21.68 25.96
CA GLN A 110 -38.42 -22.92 25.22
C GLN A 110 -37.79 -24.01 26.08
N ALA A 111 -36.70 -23.70 26.80
CA ALA A 111 -36.07 -24.65 27.71
C ALA A 111 -37.04 -25.15 28.79
N ARG A 112 -37.88 -24.24 29.35
CA ARG A 112 -38.93 -24.57 30.31
C ARG A 112 -39.98 -25.54 29.74
N LEU A 113 -40.44 -25.29 28.51
CA LEU A 113 -41.44 -26.13 27.84
C LEU A 113 -40.90 -27.52 27.48
N GLU A 114 -39.60 -27.64 27.19
CA GLU A 114 -38.94 -28.91 26.92
C GLU A 114 -38.87 -29.82 28.16
N ARG A 115 -39.03 -29.27 29.38
CA ARG A 115 -38.93 -30.01 30.65
C ARG A 115 -40.07 -29.67 31.62
N PRO A 116 -41.30 -30.13 31.34
CA PRO A 116 -42.46 -29.88 32.21
C PRO A 116 -42.34 -30.53 33.60
N GLU A 117 -41.48 -31.55 33.76
CA GLU A 117 -41.25 -32.25 35.02
C GLU A 117 -40.31 -31.50 36.00
N GLY A 118 -39.79 -30.34 35.60
CA GLY A 118 -38.86 -29.53 36.40
C GLY A 118 -37.39 -29.87 36.15
N PHE A 119 -36.51 -29.08 36.78
CA PHE A 119 -35.08 -29.03 36.49
C PHE A 119 -34.25 -29.46 37.69
N THR A 120 -33.20 -30.25 37.45
CA THR A 120 -32.08 -30.38 38.41
C THR A 120 -31.21 -29.11 38.36
N ILE A 121 -30.31 -28.94 39.35
CA ILE A 121 -29.35 -27.81 39.33
C ILE A 121 -28.49 -27.85 38.05
N GLY A 122 -27.97 -29.02 37.67
CA GLY A 122 -27.19 -29.16 36.43
C GLY A 122 -27.98 -28.82 35.17
N GLN A 123 -29.29 -29.11 35.14
CA GLN A 123 -30.16 -28.71 34.03
C GLN A 123 -30.45 -27.20 34.01
N LEU A 124 -30.57 -26.55 35.18
CA LEU A 124 -30.66 -25.09 35.26
C LEU A 124 -29.37 -24.42 34.78
N GLU A 125 -28.21 -24.98 35.12
CA GLU A 125 -26.92 -24.55 34.58
C GLU A 125 -26.88 -24.71 33.04
N ALA A 126 -27.41 -25.81 32.50
CA ALA A 126 -27.53 -25.98 31.06
C ALA A 126 -28.44 -24.91 30.38
N VAL A 127 -29.44 -24.36 31.10
CA VAL A 127 -30.20 -23.20 30.60
C VAL A 127 -29.33 -21.96 30.57
N THR A 128 -28.50 -21.72 31.61
CA THR A 128 -27.54 -20.61 31.59
C THR A 128 -26.54 -20.74 30.44
N ASP A 129 -26.07 -21.95 30.12
CA ASP A 129 -25.17 -22.17 28.98
C ASP A 129 -25.81 -21.81 27.64
N ARG A 130 -27.13 -22.04 27.48
CA ARG A 130 -27.86 -21.59 26.27
C ARG A 130 -27.84 -20.07 26.14
N ILE A 131 -28.02 -19.34 27.26
CA ILE A 131 -27.91 -17.87 27.29
C ILE A 131 -26.49 -17.45 26.94
N VAL A 132 -25.47 -18.05 27.56
CA VAL A 132 -24.05 -17.76 27.28
C VAL A 132 -23.73 -17.94 25.80
N ASN A 133 -24.13 -19.06 25.21
CA ASN A 133 -23.90 -19.34 23.79
C ASN A 133 -24.62 -18.35 22.88
N TYR A 134 -25.83 -17.91 23.27
CA TYR A 134 -26.58 -16.88 22.54
C TYR A 134 -25.82 -15.54 22.51
N TYR A 135 -25.26 -15.09 23.64
CA TYR A 135 -24.48 -13.84 23.70
C TYR A 135 -23.12 -13.99 22.97
N ARG A 136 -22.42 -15.11 23.16
CA ARG A 136 -21.11 -15.36 22.55
C ARG A 136 -21.16 -15.51 21.04
N SER A 137 -22.19 -16.17 20.51
CA SER A 137 -22.40 -16.28 19.05
C SER A 137 -22.65 -14.93 18.37
N ARG A 138 -22.97 -13.90 19.15
CA ARG A 138 -23.10 -12.49 18.72
C ARG A 138 -21.87 -11.63 19.04
N GLY A 139 -20.75 -12.25 19.43
CA GLY A 139 -19.46 -11.59 19.59
C GLY A 139 -19.10 -11.15 21.02
N LEU A 140 -20.02 -11.28 21.99
CA LEU A 140 -19.74 -10.97 23.41
C LEU A 140 -19.05 -12.16 24.10
N ILE A 141 -17.76 -12.31 23.84
CA ILE A 141 -16.94 -13.48 24.23
C ILE A 141 -16.84 -13.69 25.75
N LEU A 142 -16.96 -12.62 26.54
CA LEU A 142 -16.86 -12.66 28.00
C LEU A 142 -18.22 -12.73 28.71
N ALA A 143 -19.32 -12.82 27.95
CA ALA A 143 -20.64 -12.97 28.54
C ALA A 143 -20.74 -14.27 29.36
N GLN A 144 -21.34 -14.15 30.53
CA GLN A 144 -21.68 -15.26 31.42
C GLN A 144 -23.14 -15.15 31.85
N ALA A 145 -23.79 -16.28 32.08
CA ALA A 145 -25.05 -16.35 32.79
C ALA A 145 -24.83 -17.24 34.01
N ILE A 146 -25.31 -16.80 35.17
CA ILE A 146 -25.13 -17.52 36.43
C ILE A 146 -26.48 -17.77 37.08
N LEU A 147 -26.57 -18.88 37.80
CA LEU A 147 -27.66 -19.18 38.71
C LEU A 147 -27.26 -18.73 40.12
N PRO A 148 -27.68 -17.54 40.58
CA PRO A 148 -27.35 -17.08 41.92
C PRO A 148 -28.01 -17.96 42.98
N VAL A 149 -27.40 -18.00 44.16
CA VAL A 149 -28.00 -18.66 45.34
C VAL A 149 -29.31 -17.94 45.67
N GLN A 150 -30.41 -18.68 45.64
CA GLN A 150 -31.75 -18.15 45.85
C GLN A 150 -32.68 -19.19 46.47
N THR A 151 -33.70 -18.72 47.17
CA THR A 151 -34.83 -19.56 47.57
C THR A 151 -35.87 -19.49 46.46
N VAL A 152 -36.18 -20.62 45.83
CA VAL A 152 -37.19 -20.68 44.77
C VAL A 152 -38.58 -20.65 45.41
N THR A 153 -39.24 -19.50 45.32
CA THR A 153 -40.63 -19.31 45.76
C THR A 153 -41.54 -19.29 44.53
N GLU A 154 -42.68 -20.00 44.59
CA GLU A 154 -43.68 -20.05 43.52
C GLU A 154 -43.14 -20.56 42.16
N GLY A 155 -42.01 -21.28 42.16
CA GLY A 155 -41.37 -21.81 40.96
C GLY A 155 -40.63 -20.77 40.11
N VAL A 156 -40.41 -19.55 40.61
CA VAL A 156 -39.66 -18.50 39.89
C VAL A 156 -38.16 -18.70 40.10
N VAL A 157 -37.41 -18.91 39.02
CA VAL A 157 -35.96 -19.05 39.06
C VAL A 157 -35.28 -17.85 38.40
N LYS A 158 -34.45 -17.14 39.15
CA LYS A 158 -33.67 -16.00 38.65
C LYS A 158 -32.40 -16.49 37.97
N LEU A 159 -32.13 -16.00 36.77
CA LEU A 159 -30.88 -16.22 36.04
C LEU A 159 -30.26 -14.84 35.81
N GLU A 160 -29.03 -14.64 36.27
CA GLU A 160 -28.35 -13.35 36.14
C GLU A 160 -27.39 -13.39 34.94
N VAL A 161 -27.52 -12.38 34.06
CA VAL A 161 -26.67 -12.24 32.87
C VAL A 161 -25.61 -11.18 33.13
N LEU A 162 -24.35 -11.58 33.00
CA LEU A 162 -23.18 -10.74 33.11
C LEU A 162 -22.58 -10.59 31.71
N GLU A 163 -22.74 -9.42 31.09
CA GLU A 163 -22.25 -9.16 29.73
C GLU A 163 -20.71 -9.24 29.60
N GLY A 164 -19.98 -9.06 30.72
CA GLY A 164 -18.52 -9.01 30.75
C GLY A 164 -17.99 -7.68 30.19
N ARG A 165 -17.81 -6.67 31.05
CA ARG A 165 -17.42 -5.31 30.66
C ARG A 165 -15.93 -5.06 30.82
N LEU A 166 -15.35 -4.25 29.93
CA LEU A 166 -13.95 -3.83 30.06
C LEU A 166 -13.81 -2.76 31.14
N GLY A 167 -13.29 -3.10 32.32
CA GLY A 167 -13.07 -2.17 33.42
C GLY A 167 -11.86 -1.27 33.20
N ARG A 168 -10.67 -1.85 32.99
CA ARG A 168 -9.41 -1.11 32.81
C ARG A 168 -8.53 -1.75 31.74
N VAL A 169 -7.60 -0.96 31.25
CA VAL A 169 -6.53 -1.39 30.35
C VAL A 169 -5.22 -1.08 31.03
N LEU A 170 -4.39 -2.09 31.24
CA LEU A 170 -3.11 -2.03 31.94
C LEU A 170 -1.99 -2.34 30.94
N ALA A 171 -0.76 -1.90 31.23
CA ALA A 171 0.40 -2.22 30.42
C ALA A 171 1.55 -2.78 31.27
N GLU A 172 2.29 -3.74 30.71
CA GLU A 172 3.47 -4.36 31.32
C GLU A 172 4.60 -4.45 30.27
N GLY A 173 5.82 -4.07 30.67
CA GLY A 173 7.03 -4.17 29.84
C GLY A 173 7.32 -2.94 28.96
N ASN A 174 6.40 -1.97 28.89
CA ASN A 174 6.56 -0.74 28.11
C ASN A 174 7.61 0.21 28.69
N GLN A 175 8.49 0.75 27.84
CA GLN A 175 9.56 1.69 28.22
C GLN A 175 9.53 2.98 27.40
N LEU A 176 9.25 2.88 26.10
CA LEU A 176 9.11 3.97 25.14
C LEU A 176 7.68 4.52 25.18
N TYR A 177 6.68 3.66 25.32
CA TYR A 177 5.27 4.05 25.32
C TYR A 177 4.76 4.24 26.74
N SER A 178 4.01 5.32 26.98
CA SER A 178 3.28 5.48 28.25
C SER A 178 2.05 4.57 28.29
N GLU A 179 1.62 4.17 29.48
CA GLU A 179 0.38 3.41 29.64
C GLU A 179 -0.81 4.16 29.02
N ALA A 180 -0.91 5.48 29.23
CA ALA A 180 -1.97 6.30 28.65
C ALA A 180 -1.96 6.31 27.11
N THR A 181 -0.79 6.18 26.48
CA THR A 181 -0.66 6.04 25.02
C THR A 181 -1.16 4.68 24.56
N LEU A 182 -0.78 3.59 25.26
CA LEU A 182 -1.21 2.23 24.95
C LEU A 182 -2.71 1.98 25.21
N GLN A 183 -3.31 2.71 26.15
CA GLN A 183 -4.75 2.65 26.42
C GLN A 183 -5.60 3.34 25.33
N ARG A 184 -4.98 4.18 24.47
CA ARG A 184 -5.70 5.08 23.56
C ARG A 184 -6.67 4.35 22.62
N PRO A 185 -6.32 3.22 21.97
CA PRO A 185 -7.26 2.49 21.10
C PRO A 185 -8.47 1.90 21.82
N PHE A 186 -8.40 1.75 23.14
CA PHE A 186 -9.44 1.12 23.96
C PHE A 186 -10.36 2.12 24.65
N LYS A 187 -10.13 3.43 24.53
CA LYS A 187 -10.85 4.46 25.30
C LYS A 187 -12.37 4.35 25.18
N THR A 188 -12.88 4.06 24.00
CA THR A 188 -14.33 3.92 23.74
C THR A 188 -14.90 2.58 24.21
N LEU A 189 -14.05 1.61 24.54
CA LEU A 189 -14.44 0.26 24.98
C LEU A 189 -14.51 0.15 26.50
N ILE A 190 -13.93 1.10 27.24
CA ILE A 190 -13.92 1.09 28.70
C ILE A 190 -15.35 1.31 29.22
N ASN A 191 -15.79 0.42 30.12
CA ASN A 191 -17.12 0.23 30.70
C ASN A 191 -18.18 -0.38 29.76
N GLU A 192 -17.81 -0.71 28.52
CA GLU A 192 -18.70 -1.37 27.56
C GLU A 192 -18.55 -2.89 27.59
N PRO A 193 -19.59 -3.64 27.16
CA PRO A 193 -19.49 -5.09 26.94
C PRO A 193 -18.32 -5.44 26.00
N VAL A 194 -17.56 -6.48 26.34
CA VAL A 194 -16.39 -6.86 25.55
C VAL A 194 -16.82 -7.64 24.30
N SER A 195 -16.80 -6.93 23.18
CA SER A 195 -16.88 -7.52 21.84
C SER A 195 -15.52 -8.04 21.38
N GLN A 196 -15.49 -9.26 20.83
CA GLN A 196 -14.29 -9.84 20.22
C GLN A 196 -13.74 -8.93 19.12
N GLN A 197 -14.61 -8.47 18.21
CA GLN A 197 -14.21 -7.67 17.05
C GLN A 197 -13.62 -6.33 17.47
N GLU A 198 -14.21 -5.67 18.46
CA GLU A 198 -13.73 -4.37 18.92
C GLU A 198 -12.42 -4.47 19.71
N ALA A 199 -12.31 -5.47 20.59
CA ALA A 199 -11.08 -5.72 21.33
C ALA A 199 -9.92 -6.11 20.40
N GLU A 200 -10.19 -6.96 19.41
CA GLU A 200 -9.21 -7.35 18.39
C GLU A 200 -8.79 -6.16 17.54
N SER A 201 -9.74 -5.35 17.05
CA SER A 201 -9.45 -4.13 16.29
C SER A 201 -8.56 -3.18 17.10
N ALA A 202 -8.88 -2.93 18.37
CA ALA A 202 -8.07 -2.09 19.25
C ALA A 202 -6.64 -2.64 19.46
N LEU A 203 -6.48 -3.97 19.57
CA LEU A 203 -5.16 -4.61 19.63
C LEU A 203 -4.40 -4.50 18.30
N LEU A 204 -5.08 -4.62 17.17
CA LEU A 204 -4.46 -4.43 15.85
C LEU A 204 -4.00 -2.98 15.64
N VAL A 205 -4.72 -1.99 16.16
CA VAL A 205 -4.21 -0.59 16.14
C VAL A 205 -2.91 -0.44 16.93
N LEU A 206 -2.71 -1.18 18.03
CA LEU A 206 -1.41 -1.18 18.71
C LEU A 206 -0.29 -1.74 17.84
N THR A 207 -0.57 -2.69 16.93
CA THR A 207 0.43 -3.16 15.97
C THR A 207 0.79 -2.11 14.91
N ASP A 208 -0.05 -1.08 14.76
CA ASP A 208 0.24 0.07 13.89
C ASP A 208 1.09 1.13 14.63
N PHE A 209 1.37 0.96 15.94
CA PHE A 209 2.24 1.88 16.66
C PHE A 209 3.71 1.65 16.25
N PRO A 210 4.45 2.72 15.89
CA PRO A 210 5.80 2.60 15.32
C PRO A 210 6.79 1.81 16.18
N GLY A 211 7.31 0.70 15.68
CA GLY A 211 8.32 -0.09 16.40
C GLY A 211 7.80 -0.79 17.67
N LEU A 212 6.48 -0.86 17.88
CA LEU A 212 5.87 -1.56 19.01
C LEU A 212 5.52 -3.00 18.64
N THR A 213 5.94 -3.96 19.47
CA THR A 213 5.37 -5.31 19.46
C THR A 213 4.58 -5.47 20.75
N ALA A 214 3.27 -5.70 20.65
CA ALA A 214 2.39 -5.86 21.81
C ALA A 214 1.30 -6.91 21.57
N PHE A 215 0.84 -7.53 22.65
CA PHE A 215 -0.32 -8.43 22.64
C PHE A 215 -1.16 -8.23 23.91
N GLY A 216 -2.44 -8.56 23.84
CA GLY A 216 -3.41 -8.36 24.92
C GLY A 216 -3.90 -9.67 25.53
N MET A 217 -4.13 -9.66 26.83
CA MET A 217 -4.76 -10.76 27.56
C MET A 217 -5.82 -10.23 28.54
N PHE A 218 -6.95 -10.92 28.64
CA PHE A 218 -7.98 -10.58 29.62
C PHE A 218 -7.65 -11.15 31.00
N GLN A 219 -7.94 -10.37 32.04
CA GLN A 219 -7.78 -10.77 33.44
C GLN A 219 -9.01 -10.34 34.24
N PRO A 220 -9.39 -11.06 35.31
CA PRO A 220 -10.51 -10.65 36.16
C PRO A 220 -10.42 -9.19 36.61
N GLY A 221 -11.54 -8.47 36.51
CA GLY A 221 -11.66 -7.07 36.92
C GLY A 221 -11.80 -6.90 38.44
N GLN A 222 -12.00 -5.64 38.87
CA GLN A 222 -12.18 -5.33 40.29
C GLN A 222 -13.62 -5.57 40.78
N ARG A 223 -14.61 -5.39 39.90
CA ARG A 223 -16.02 -5.64 40.20
C ARG A 223 -16.52 -6.90 39.49
N VAL A 224 -17.58 -7.50 40.03
CA VAL A 224 -18.26 -8.63 39.40
C VAL A 224 -18.77 -8.22 38.01
N GLY A 225 -18.55 -9.08 37.02
CA GLY A 225 -18.92 -8.80 35.63
C GLY A 225 -17.94 -7.88 34.90
N GLU A 226 -16.81 -7.50 35.50
CA GLU A 226 -15.73 -6.76 34.85
C GLU A 226 -14.51 -7.63 34.51
N THR A 227 -13.81 -7.23 33.45
CA THR A 227 -12.50 -7.74 33.05
C THR A 227 -11.54 -6.57 32.85
N ASN A 228 -10.25 -6.80 33.00
CA ASN A 228 -9.20 -5.87 32.61
C ASN A 228 -8.45 -6.44 31.39
N MET A 229 -8.01 -5.56 30.49
CA MET A 229 -7.08 -5.91 29.41
C MET A 229 -5.66 -5.62 29.88
N LEU A 230 -4.81 -6.63 29.97
CA LEU A 230 -3.37 -6.45 30.19
C LEU A 230 -2.65 -6.48 28.84
N ILE A 231 -2.03 -5.37 28.46
CA ILE A 231 -1.18 -5.23 27.28
C ILE A 231 0.25 -5.59 27.69
N ARG A 232 0.80 -6.64 27.07
CA ARG A 232 2.21 -7.01 27.25
C ARG A 232 3.03 -6.52 26.09
N VAL A 233 4.16 -5.89 26.42
CA VAL A 233 5.06 -5.27 25.46
C VAL A 233 6.41 -5.99 25.51
N PRO A 234 6.60 -7.06 24.71
CA PRO A 234 7.86 -7.79 24.64
C PRO A 234 9.01 -7.01 23.98
N ASN A 235 8.71 -6.09 23.07
CA ASN A 235 9.74 -5.36 22.32
C ASN A 235 9.27 -3.97 21.88
N GLU A 236 10.19 -3.01 21.96
CA GLU A 236 10.02 -1.64 21.50
C GLU A 236 11.30 -1.17 20.82
N GLN A 237 11.23 -0.87 19.52
CA GLN A 237 12.37 -0.39 18.75
C GLN A 237 12.29 1.13 18.63
N ARG A 238 13.25 1.85 19.21
CA ARG A 238 13.33 3.32 19.11
C ARG A 238 13.77 3.78 17.71
N PHE A 239 14.63 3.01 17.07
CA PHE A 239 15.18 3.32 15.75
C PHE A 239 15.14 2.09 14.87
N THR A 240 14.85 2.32 13.60
CA THR A 240 14.97 1.32 12.53
C THR A 240 15.68 2.00 11.37
N ALA A 241 16.63 1.31 10.73
CA ALA A 241 17.30 1.85 9.57
C ALA A 241 17.42 0.83 8.45
N THR A 242 17.40 1.31 7.21
CA THR A 242 17.56 0.49 6.01
C THR A 242 18.56 1.15 5.09
N VAL A 243 19.53 0.39 4.58
CA VAL A 243 20.42 0.80 3.50
C VAL A 243 20.12 -0.06 2.29
N ARG A 244 19.84 0.57 1.15
CA ARG A 244 19.52 -0.08 -0.12
C ARG A 244 20.48 0.39 -1.20
N THR A 245 20.85 -0.51 -2.09
CA THR A 245 21.54 -0.21 -3.34
C THR A 245 20.85 -0.93 -4.49
N ASP A 246 20.63 -0.20 -5.57
CA ASP A 246 19.96 -0.72 -6.76
C ASP A 246 20.55 -0.11 -8.03
N ASN A 247 20.21 -0.66 -9.19
CA ASN A 247 20.58 -0.10 -10.49
C ASN A 247 19.37 0.44 -11.27
N HIS A 248 18.33 0.92 -10.57
CA HIS A 248 17.08 1.35 -11.19
C HIS A 248 17.11 2.82 -11.68
N GLY A 249 18.28 3.47 -11.65
CA GLY A 249 18.45 4.82 -12.19
C GLY A 249 18.49 4.84 -13.72
N SER A 250 18.77 6.02 -14.29
CA SER A 250 18.89 6.20 -15.75
C SER A 250 20.34 6.39 -16.18
N ASP A 251 20.61 6.17 -17.47
CA ASP A 251 21.96 6.33 -18.04
C ASP A 251 22.47 7.78 -17.96
N THR A 252 21.56 8.76 -17.98
CA THR A 252 21.89 10.19 -17.92
C THR A 252 21.98 10.76 -16.50
N THR A 253 21.25 10.21 -15.53
CA THR A 253 21.19 10.74 -14.15
C THR A 253 21.90 9.86 -13.12
N GLY A 254 22.35 8.67 -13.51
CA GLY A 254 23.09 7.72 -12.66
C GLY A 254 22.35 6.41 -12.51
N VAL A 255 22.90 5.34 -13.09
CA VAL A 255 22.29 4.01 -13.12
C VAL A 255 22.20 3.40 -11.72
N TRP A 256 23.30 3.49 -10.96
CA TRP A 256 23.36 2.94 -9.60
C TRP A 256 22.84 3.96 -8.60
N ARG A 257 22.07 3.50 -7.61
CA ARG A 257 21.51 4.35 -6.56
C ARG A 257 21.83 3.75 -5.21
N GLY A 258 22.27 4.58 -4.27
CA GLY A 258 22.35 4.26 -2.86
C GLY A 258 21.26 5.02 -2.11
N ARG A 259 20.47 4.31 -1.29
CA ARG A 259 19.41 4.88 -0.46
C ARG A 259 19.63 4.50 0.99
N ALA A 260 19.57 5.46 1.89
CA ALA A 260 19.57 5.25 3.33
C ALA A 260 18.28 5.83 3.91
N SER A 261 17.54 5.02 4.65
CA SER A 261 16.32 5.42 5.34
C SER A 261 16.48 5.16 6.84
N ALA A 262 16.04 6.09 7.67
CA ALA A 262 16.04 5.95 9.12
C ALA A 262 14.69 6.39 9.67
N GLN A 263 14.18 5.65 10.65
CA GLN A 263 12.92 5.92 11.34
C GLN A 263 13.22 6.09 12.83
N TRP A 264 12.78 7.21 13.39
CA TRP A 264 12.73 7.43 14.83
C TRP A 264 11.30 7.21 15.30
N ASN A 265 11.12 6.11 16.01
CA ASN A 265 9.84 5.64 16.51
C ASN A 265 9.54 6.29 17.87
N ASN A 266 8.32 6.78 18.00
CA ASN A 266 7.73 7.38 19.20
C ASN A 266 8.59 8.51 19.83
N PRO A 267 9.08 9.51 19.06
CA PRO A 267 9.94 10.56 19.57
C PRO A 267 9.27 11.40 20.66
N THR A 268 7.95 11.65 20.57
CA THR A 268 7.21 12.44 21.56
C THR A 268 6.47 11.59 22.60
N GLY A 269 6.47 10.26 22.47
CA GLY A 269 5.71 9.36 23.33
C GLY A 269 4.22 9.21 22.94
N ASN A 270 3.81 9.74 21.79
CA ASN A 270 2.40 9.83 21.37
C ASN A 270 2.01 8.91 20.20
N ALA A 271 2.76 7.83 19.97
CA ALA A 271 2.60 6.93 18.83
C ALA A 271 2.83 7.64 17.48
N ASP A 272 3.87 8.47 17.48
CA ASP A 272 4.38 9.21 16.34
C ASP A 272 5.65 8.58 15.76
N GLN A 273 5.98 8.90 14.52
CA GLN A 273 7.20 8.46 13.86
C GLN A 273 7.74 9.59 12.98
N LEU A 274 9.04 9.83 13.09
CA LEU A 274 9.78 10.70 12.18
C LEU A 274 10.66 9.83 11.28
N GLY A 275 10.49 9.93 9.97
CA GLY A 275 11.30 9.25 8.97
C GLY A 275 12.17 10.24 8.20
N MET A 276 13.35 9.78 7.80
CA MET A 276 14.23 10.46 6.87
C MET A 276 14.72 9.46 5.82
N THR A 277 14.65 9.85 4.56
CA THR A 277 15.22 9.09 3.44
C THR A 277 16.17 9.98 2.65
N LEU A 278 17.36 9.46 2.38
CA LEU A 278 18.35 10.07 1.49
C LEU A 278 18.67 9.08 0.39
N GLN A 279 18.69 9.53 -0.85
CA GLN A 279 19.11 8.73 -2.00
C GLN A 279 20.03 9.54 -2.89
N HIS A 280 21.11 8.90 -3.34
CA HIS A 280 22.07 9.49 -4.25
C HIS A 280 22.41 8.52 -5.37
N SER A 281 22.44 9.01 -6.60
CA SER A 281 22.88 8.20 -7.74
C SER A 281 24.40 8.19 -7.89
N VAL A 282 24.92 7.18 -8.58
CA VAL A 282 26.33 6.93 -8.80
C VAL A 282 26.49 6.44 -10.24
N LEU A 283 27.54 6.92 -10.92
CA LEU A 283 27.84 6.62 -12.32
C LEU A 283 26.70 7.00 -13.31
N PRO A 284 26.54 8.31 -13.62
CA PRO A 284 27.14 9.48 -12.97
C PRO A 284 26.45 9.87 -11.64
N ALA A 285 27.12 10.68 -10.81
CA ALA A 285 26.61 11.15 -9.51
C ALA A 285 25.71 12.38 -9.66
N ASN A 286 24.63 12.22 -10.39
CA ASN A 286 23.87 13.33 -10.96
C ASN A 286 22.45 13.48 -10.41
N SER A 287 22.06 12.71 -9.39
CA SER A 287 20.73 12.82 -8.75
C SER A 287 20.84 12.69 -7.22
N LEU A 288 20.17 13.59 -6.51
CA LEU A 288 20.02 13.59 -5.06
C LEU A 288 18.54 13.75 -4.70
N PHE A 289 18.03 12.81 -3.91
CA PHE A 289 16.70 12.85 -3.34
C PHE A 289 16.79 12.84 -1.81
N ALA A 290 16.00 13.70 -1.18
CA ALA A 290 15.86 13.76 0.27
C ALA A 290 14.38 13.89 0.64
N GLU A 291 13.95 13.14 1.65
CA GLU A 291 12.59 13.19 2.20
C GLU A 291 12.65 13.18 3.72
N LEU A 292 11.80 14.02 4.32
CA LEU A 292 11.41 13.96 5.72
C LEU A 292 9.91 13.71 5.79
N ASN A 293 9.51 12.72 6.57
CA ASN A 293 8.11 12.40 6.79
C ASN A 293 7.81 12.27 8.28
N TYR A 294 6.65 12.72 8.71
CA TYR A 294 6.17 12.59 10.08
C TYR A 294 4.75 12.03 10.07
N GLN A 295 4.48 11.05 10.92
CA GLN A 295 3.14 10.50 11.10
C GLN A 295 2.80 10.32 12.56
N ILE A 296 1.51 10.39 12.90
CA ILE A 296 1.01 10.17 14.26
C ILE A 296 -0.30 9.39 14.24
N VAL A 297 -0.39 8.37 15.10
CA VAL A 297 -1.63 7.63 15.36
C VAL A 297 -2.42 8.38 16.44
N ILE A 298 -3.46 9.11 16.02
CA ILE A 298 -4.21 10.00 16.91
C ILE A 298 -5.10 9.19 17.86
N ASP A 299 -5.83 8.21 17.34
CA ASP A 299 -6.69 7.31 18.10
C ASP A 299 -6.89 5.99 17.33
N ARG A 300 -7.98 5.26 17.61
CA ARG A 300 -8.30 3.99 16.93
C ARG A 300 -8.52 4.20 15.42
N ASP A 301 -9.18 5.29 15.06
CA ASP A 301 -9.72 5.50 13.72
C ASP A 301 -8.85 6.48 12.93
N TRP A 302 -8.23 7.47 13.57
CA TRP A 302 -7.55 8.58 12.88
C TRP A 302 -6.03 8.53 12.96
N ARG A 303 -5.40 8.82 11.83
CA ARG A 303 -3.96 9.08 11.66
C ARG A 303 -3.78 10.42 10.95
N ALA A 304 -2.67 11.09 11.22
CA ALA A 304 -2.25 12.29 10.49
C ALA A 304 -0.80 12.14 10.03
N SER A 305 -0.49 12.73 8.88
CA SER A 305 0.84 12.69 8.28
C SER A 305 1.23 14.01 7.64
N ALA A 306 2.53 14.23 7.55
CA ALA A 306 3.13 15.34 6.83
C ALA A 306 4.42 14.86 6.17
N TYR A 307 4.74 15.39 4.99
CA TYR A 307 6.03 15.13 4.35
C TYR A 307 6.57 16.38 3.66
N ALA A 308 7.89 16.42 3.53
CA ALA A 308 8.60 17.35 2.68
C ALA A 308 9.69 16.57 1.93
N ASN A 309 9.74 16.71 0.61
CA ASN A 309 10.78 16.10 -0.20
C ASN A 309 11.39 17.10 -1.20
N ARG A 310 12.63 16.81 -1.57
CA ARG A 310 13.36 17.49 -2.63
C ARG A 310 14.07 16.46 -3.49
N ASN A 311 13.96 16.62 -4.80
CA ASN A 311 14.70 15.87 -5.79
C ASN A 311 15.43 16.85 -6.69
N ALA A 312 16.75 16.69 -6.81
CA ALA A 312 17.57 17.49 -7.71
C ALA A 312 18.37 16.56 -8.62
N PHE A 313 18.44 16.87 -9.91
CA PHE A 313 19.22 16.10 -10.86
C PHE A 313 19.86 16.96 -11.95
N SER A 314 20.84 16.39 -12.63
CA SER A 314 21.47 16.94 -13.83
C SER A 314 21.58 15.86 -14.90
N VAL A 315 21.45 16.24 -16.16
CA VAL A 315 21.57 15.31 -17.29
C VAL A 315 23.03 15.25 -17.72
N GLY A 316 23.63 14.06 -17.62
CA GLY A 316 24.99 13.77 -18.10
C GLY A 316 25.01 12.95 -19.40
N GLY A 317 26.18 12.46 -19.77
CA GLY A 317 26.37 11.65 -20.98
C GLY A 317 26.42 12.52 -22.24
N ASP A 318 25.82 12.05 -23.33
CA ASP A 318 25.84 12.75 -24.64
C ASP A 318 25.14 14.12 -24.62
N PHE A 319 24.32 14.37 -23.58
CA PHE A 319 23.57 15.62 -23.38
C PHE A 319 24.20 16.54 -22.32
N GLU A 320 25.38 16.24 -21.79
CA GLU A 320 26.04 17.04 -20.74
C GLU A 320 26.27 18.50 -21.19
N ASN A 321 26.51 18.71 -22.48
CA ASN A 321 26.69 20.03 -23.10
C ASN A 321 25.41 20.90 -23.09
N LEU A 322 24.23 20.30 -22.90
CA LEU A 322 22.96 21.02 -22.80
C LEU A 322 22.74 21.63 -21.40
N ASP A 323 23.57 21.27 -20.42
CA ASP A 323 23.54 21.76 -19.03
C ASP A 323 22.12 21.71 -18.43
N ILE A 324 21.44 20.59 -18.60
CA ILE A 324 20.05 20.45 -18.14
C ILE A 324 20.03 20.02 -16.68
N ARG A 325 19.35 20.81 -15.84
CA ARG A 325 19.16 20.52 -14.42
C ARG A 325 17.68 20.59 -14.06
N GLY A 326 17.23 19.66 -13.22
CA GLY A 326 15.89 19.66 -12.68
C GLY A 326 15.91 19.73 -11.16
N ASP A 327 15.03 20.54 -10.58
CA ASP A 327 14.80 20.59 -9.13
C ASP A 327 13.30 20.49 -8.89
N SER A 328 12.87 19.62 -7.98
CA SER A 328 11.48 19.52 -7.56
C SER A 328 11.37 19.46 -6.05
N ASN A 329 10.44 20.23 -5.50
CA ASN A 329 10.14 20.29 -4.07
C ASN A 329 8.66 19.98 -3.86
N GLN A 330 8.35 19.18 -2.84
CA GLN A 330 6.97 18.88 -2.50
C GLN A 330 6.77 18.96 -0.99
N PHE A 331 5.61 19.43 -0.59
CA PHE A 331 5.14 19.43 0.78
C PHE A 331 3.70 18.95 0.82
N GLY A 332 3.40 17.98 1.68
CA GLY A 332 2.06 17.41 1.81
C GLY A 332 1.62 17.28 3.25
N LEU A 333 0.31 17.43 3.46
CA LEU A 333 -0.38 17.16 4.72
C LEU A 333 -1.51 16.18 4.46
N GLY A 334 -1.59 15.12 5.26
CA GLY A 334 -2.57 14.05 5.11
C GLY A 334 -3.31 13.71 6.40
N ALA A 335 -4.57 13.30 6.26
CA ALA A 335 -5.35 12.68 7.31
C ALA A 335 -5.94 11.36 6.81
N GLU A 336 -5.82 10.30 7.59
CA GLU A 336 -6.34 8.98 7.26
C GLU A 336 -7.35 8.53 8.32
N ARG A 337 -8.46 7.98 7.84
CA ARG A 337 -9.48 7.33 8.66
C ARG A 337 -9.51 5.84 8.35
N VAL A 338 -9.30 5.02 9.37
CA VAL A 338 -9.46 3.56 9.33
C VAL A 338 -10.92 3.23 9.63
N TRP A 339 -11.61 2.67 8.66
CA TRP A 339 -13.02 2.27 8.76
C TRP A 339 -13.17 0.85 9.29
N GLN A 340 -12.25 -0.02 8.89
CA GLN A 340 -12.22 -1.41 9.32
C GLN A 340 -10.78 -1.83 9.55
N ARG A 341 -10.51 -2.44 10.72
CA ARG A 341 -9.25 -3.08 11.05
C ARG A 341 -9.53 -4.48 11.59
N SER A 342 -9.07 -5.50 10.88
CA SER A 342 -9.19 -6.91 11.28
C SER A 342 -8.05 -7.72 10.69
N ARG A 343 -7.92 -9.00 11.09
CA ARG A 343 -6.90 -9.88 10.48
C ARG A 343 -7.16 -10.15 9.01
N GLU A 344 -8.42 -10.21 8.61
CA GLU A 344 -8.82 -10.66 7.27
C GLU A 344 -9.18 -9.53 6.33
N ARG A 345 -9.56 -8.36 6.84
CA ARG A 345 -10.05 -7.23 6.03
C ARG A 345 -9.70 -5.91 6.69
N ASN A 346 -9.11 -5.01 5.93
CA ASN A 346 -8.85 -3.66 6.36
C ASN A 346 -9.29 -2.67 5.28
N LEU A 347 -9.84 -1.53 5.71
CA LEU A 347 -10.31 -0.47 4.85
C LEU A 347 -9.97 0.87 5.48
N SER A 348 -9.28 1.73 4.73
CA SER A 348 -9.02 3.10 5.14
C SER A 348 -9.28 4.09 4.01
N SER A 349 -9.43 5.36 4.38
CA SER A 349 -9.49 6.46 3.43
C SER A 349 -8.56 7.58 3.85
N ARG A 350 -7.84 8.15 2.90
CA ARG A 350 -6.88 9.24 3.11
C ARG A 350 -7.32 10.47 2.32
N PHE A 351 -7.27 11.62 2.97
CA PHE A 351 -7.33 12.93 2.32
C PHE A 351 -5.97 13.61 2.45
N GLU A 352 -5.43 14.13 1.36
CA GLU A 352 -4.15 14.83 1.32
C GLU A 352 -4.27 16.16 0.56
N VAL A 353 -3.54 17.16 1.02
CA VAL A 353 -3.29 18.40 0.28
C VAL A 353 -1.79 18.56 0.12
N ALA A 354 -1.32 18.69 -1.12
CA ALA A 354 0.09 18.81 -1.45
C ALA A 354 0.37 20.04 -2.31
N SER A 355 1.45 20.75 -1.99
CA SER A 355 2.06 21.75 -2.87
C SER A 355 3.27 21.11 -3.54
N LYS A 356 3.34 21.19 -4.87
CA LYS A 356 4.38 20.58 -5.70
C LYS A 356 4.97 21.64 -6.60
N GLN A 357 6.28 21.73 -6.65
CA GLN A 357 6.98 22.63 -7.55
C GLN A 357 8.07 21.85 -8.28
N ALA A 358 8.22 22.09 -9.59
CA ALA A 358 9.38 21.66 -10.35
C ALA A 358 9.88 22.78 -11.25
N THR A 359 11.19 22.88 -11.40
CA THR A 359 11.87 23.81 -12.30
C THR A 359 12.90 23.05 -13.11
N THR A 360 12.99 23.40 -14.40
CA THR A 360 14.03 22.87 -15.28
C THR A 360 14.89 24.02 -15.80
N ASP A 361 16.19 23.93 -15.60
CA ASP A 361 17.18 24.84 -16.17
C ASP A 361 17.86 24.17 -17.36
N ARG A 362 18.14 24.92 -18.42
CA ARG A 362 18.89 24.47 -19.59
C ARG A 362 19.86 25.56 -20.03
N LEU A 363 21.11 25.18 -20.33
CA LEU A 363 22.17 26.14 -20.71
C LEU A 363 22.31 27.30 -19.71
N GLY A 364 22.18 27.01 -18.41
CA GLY A 364 22.28 27.98 -17.33
C GLY A 364 21.11 28.96 -17.16
N SER A 365 19.98 28.74 -17.86
CA SER A 365 18.77 29.56 -17.72
C SER A 365 17.54 28.69 -17.45
N GLN A 366 16.60 29.19 -16.65
CA GLN A 366 15.33 28.48 -16.39
C GLN A 366 14.52 28.38 -17.69
N SER A 367 14.15 27.16 -18.05
CA SER A 367 13.39 26.84 -19.25
C SER A 367 11.89 26.66 -18.97
N ASN A 368 11.52 26.18 -17.79
CA ASN A 368 10.12 26.02 -17.38
C ASN A 368 9.98 25.98 -15.85
N LYS A 369 8.75 26.17 -15.39
CA LYS A 369 8.36 26.00 -13.99
C LYS A 369 6.94 25.46 -13.89
N ASP A 370 6.79 24.31 -13.23
CA ASP A 370 5.51 23.74 -12.84
C ASP A 370 5.26 24.02 -11.36
N GLN A 371 4.08 24.53 -11.02
CA GLN A 371 3.68 24.74 -9.64
C GLN A 371 2.23 24.30 -9.47
N LEU A 372 1.99 23.30 -8.63
CA LEU A 372 0.68 22.68 -8.43
C LEU A 372 0.29 22.70 -6.96
N THR A 373 -1.01 22.85 -6.74
CA THR A 373 -1.66 22.49 -5.48
C THR A 373 -2.63 21.38 -5.80
N VAL A 374 -2.42 20.21 -5.20
CA VAL A 374 -3.18 19.00 -5.48
C VAL A 374 -3.89 18.56 -4.22
N MET A 375 -5.19 18.31 -4.33
CA MET A 375 -5.96 17.61 -3.29
C MET A 375 -6.23 16.18 -3.74
N THR A 376 -5.99 15.23 -2.86
CA THR A 376 -6.10 13.81 -3.16
C THR A 376 -7.02 13.13 -2.16
N LEU A 377 -8.01 12.39 -2.66
CA LEU A 377 -8.83 11.47 -1.88
C LEU A 377 -8.48 10.04 -2.30
N ALA A 378 -8.07 9.22 -1.36
CA ALA A 378 -7.74 7.82 -1.60
C ALA A 378 -8.55 6.89 -0.69
N ALA A 379 -8.81 5.68 -1.16
CA ALA A 379 -9.33 4.57 -0.39
C ALA A 379 -8.48 3.33 -0.63
N ASP A 380 -8.04 2.69 0.45
CA ASP A 380 -7.19 1.51 0.44
C ASP A 380 -7.94 0.33 1.08
N TYR A 381 -7.88 -0.83 0.44
CA TYR A 381 -8.50 -2.05 0.90
C TYR A 381 -7.53 -3.22 0.79
N ASP A 382 -7.37 -3.98 1.87
CA ASP A 382 -6.69 -5.27 1.84
C ASP A 382 -7.54 -6.37 2.45
N SER A 383 -7.36 -7.59 1.94
CA SER A 383 -8.04 -8.75 2.49
C SER A 383 -7.31 -10.07 2.30
N VAL A 384 -7.54 -10.96 3.25
CA VAL A 384 -7.17 -12.38 3.20
C VAL A 384 -8.38 -13.18 2.73
N ASP A 385 -8.25 -13.80 1.57
CA ASP A 385 -9.20 -14.77 1.04
C ASP A 385 -8.94 -16.13 1.68
N THR A 386 -9.63 -16.41 2.77
CA THR A 386 -9.53 -17.68 3.52
C THR A 386 -10.09 -18.88 2.76
N ARG A 387 -10.92 -18.67 1.73
CA ARG A 387 -11.52 -19.75 0.94
C ARG A 387 -10.55 -20.33 -0.07
N PHE A 388 -9.76 -19.47 -0.72
CA PHE A 388 -8.82 -19.87 -1.77
C PHE A 388 -7.35 -19.59 -1.42
N GLY A 389 -7.05 -19.08 -0.22
CA GLY A 389 -5.68 -18.83 0.23
C GLY A 389 -4.98 -17.70 -0.53
N GLY A 390 -5.70 -16.62 -0.83
CA GLY A 390 -5.18 -15.47 -1.57
C GLY A 390 -5.08 -14.22 -0.71
N LEU A 391 -4.17 -13.31 -1.06
CA LEU A 391 -4.07 -11.97 -0.47
C LEU A 391 -4.46 -10.95 -1.54
N ASN A 392 -5.33 -10.01 -1.20
CA ASN A 392 -5.77 -8.94 -2.09
C ASN A 392 -5.34 -7.59 -1.52
N TYR A 393 -4.91 -6.69 -2.39
CA TYR A 393 -4.74 -5.28 -2.08
C TYR A 393 -5.32 -4.47 -3.23
N ALA A 394 -6.17 -3.51 -2.93
CA ALA A 394 -6.84 -2.66 -3.90
C ALA A 394 -6.82 -1.22 -3.39
N GLY A 395 -6.78 -0.27 -4.31
CA GLY A 395 -7.00 1.12 -3.94
C GLY A 395 -7.42 1.98 -5.10
N LEU A 396 -8.06 3.08 -4.73
CA LEU A 396 -8.57 4.11 -5.62
C LEU A 396 -8.06 5.44 -5.12
N GLU A 397 -7.45 6.22 -5.99
CA GLU A 397 -7.01 7.58 -5.72
C GLU A 397 -7.65 8.52 -6.74
N VAL A 398 -8.21 9.63 -6.26
CA VAL A 398 -8.71 10.73 -7.07
C VAL A 398 -7.95 11.99 -6.66
N SER A 399 -7.19 12.54 -7.59
CA SER A 399 -6.38 13.74 -7.42
C SER A 399 -6.96 14.88 -8.26
N MET A 400 -7.06 16.05 -7.64
CA MET A 400 -7.59 17.28 -8.23
C MET A 400 -6.56 18.40 -8.10
N GLY A 401 -6.14 18.96 -9.22
CA GLY A 401 -5.35 20.19 -9.28
C GLY A 401 -6.25 21.44 -9.27
N PHE A 402 -5.68 22.60 -8.96
CA PHE A 402 -6.40 23.86 -8.90
C PHE A 402 -5.58 25.00 -9.52
N ASN A 403 -6.22 25.84 -10.33
CA ASN A 403 -5.61 27.05 -10.87
C ASN A 403 -5.45 28.11 -9.76
N GLY A 404 -4.26 28.70 -9.62
CA GLY A 404 -4.01 29.85 -8.72
C GLY A 404 -4.09 29.59 -7.20
N LEU A 405 -4.46 28.38 -6.78
CA LEU A 405 -4.63 28.05 -5.36
C LEU A 405 -3.26 27.86 -4.68
N LEU A 406 -3.01 28.56 -3.58
CA LEU A 406 -1.76 28.47 -2.80
C LEU A 406 -0.49 28.63 -3.66
N GLY A 407 -0.56 29.46 -4.72
CA GLY A 407 0.55 29.70 -5.65
C GLY A 407 0.65 28.70 -6.80
N ALA A 408 -0.32 27.78 -6.97
CA ALA A 408 -0.40 26.95 -8.16
C ALA A 408 -0.48 27.80 -9.43
N MET A 409 0.03 27.25 -10.53
CA MET A 409 -0.05 27.84 -11.87
C MET A 409 -1.50 28.02 -12.32
N GLY A 410 -1.70 28.88 -13.32
CA GLY A 410 -3.02 29.22 -13.82
C GLY A 410 -3.54 28.28 -14.91
N ASP A 411 -4.52 28.77 -15.65
CA ASP A 411 -5.05 28.15 -16.87
C ASP A 411 -4.11 28.35 -18.08
N ALA A 412 -4.45 27.72 -19.20
CA ALA A 412 -3.64 27.74 -20.42
C ALA A 412 -3.48 29.16 -20.99
N GLU A 413 -4.50 30.02 -20.87
CA GLU A 413 -4.46 31.40 -21.36
C GLU A 413 -3.44 32.23 -20.57
N SER A 414 -3.50 32.14 -19.22
CA SER A 414 -2.58 32.88 -18.35
C SER A 414 -1.12 32.46 -18.50
N ALA A 415 -0.86 31.24 -18.97
CA ALA A 415 0.49 30.74 -19.21
C ALA A 415 1.21 31.49 -20.34
N GLU A 416 0.50 31.97 -21.36
CA GLU A 416 1.11 32.71 -22.48
C GLU A 416 1.64 34.08 -22.04
N ASP A 417 1.02 34.69 -21.01
CA ASP A 417 1.44 35.97 -20.44
C ASP A 417 2.71 35.85 -19.56
N LEU A 418 3.11 34.63 -19.19
CA LEU A 418 4.31 34.39 -18.38
C LEU A 418 5.59 34.52 -19.21
N PRO A 419 6.70 34.99 -18.60
CA PRO A 419 8.03 34.88 -19.19
C PRO A 419 8.32 33.44 -19.60
N ALA A 420 9.01 33.24 -20.73
CA ALA A 420 9.23 31.90 -21.31
C ALA A 420 9.73 30.84 -20.30
N GLY A 421 10.64 31.22 -19.40
CA GLY A 421 11.19 30.31 -18.38
C GLY A 421 10.23 29.98 -17.23
N GLU A 422 9.13 30.70 -17.07
CA GLU A 422 8.11 30.48 -16.03
C GLU A 422 6.86 29.76 -16.54
N ARG A 423 6.81 29.45 -17.84
CA ARG A 423 5.70 28.72 -18.43
C ARG A 423 5.69 27.25 -17.97
N PRO A 424 4.51 26.61 -17.94
CA PRO A 424 4.40 25.18 -17.67
C PRO A 424 5.27 24.35 -18.61
N SER A 425 5.83 23.26 -18.10
CA SER A 425 6.77 22.41 -18.83
C SER A 425 6.14 21.69 -20.03
N ARG A 426 4.82 21.49 -20.01
CA ARG A 426 4.09 20.78 -21.06
C ARG A 426 3.16 21.71 -21.83
N ARG A 427 3.25 21.58 -23.15
CA ARG A 427 2.37 22.20 -24.14
C ARG A 427 1.83 21.11 -25.06
N GLY A 428 0.53 21.11 -25.32
CA GLY A 428 -0.14 20.13 -26.17
C GLY A 428 0.03 20.44 -27.67
N GLY A 429 -0.35 19.49 -28.51
CA GLY A 429 -0.37 19.62 -29.97
C GLY A 429 -1.28 20.76 -30.48
N SER A 430 -2.30 21.16 -29.70
CA SER A 430 -3.14 22.33 -29.98
C SER A 430 -2.41 23.67 -29.80
N GLY A 431 -1.32 23.67 -29.02
CA GLY A 431 -0.62 24.86 -28.56
C GLY A 431 -1.00 25.31 -27.15
N ASP A 432 -1.94 24.65 -26.48
CA ASP A 432 -2.33 25.00 -25.11
C ASP A 432 -1.31 24.48 -24.09
N PHE A 433 -1.02 25.26 -23.05
CA PHE A 433 -0.19 24.82 -21.93
C PHE A 433 -0.99 23.96 -20.94
N ALA A 434 -0.32 23.02 -20.29
CA ALA A 434 -0.91 22.29 -19.18
C ALA A 434 -1.31 23.24 -18.06
N GLU A 435 -2.48 23.04 -17.48
CA GLU A 435 -3.05 23.92 -16.46
C GLU A 435 -2.79 23.40 -15.04
N GLY A 436 -2.92 24.29 -14.04
CA GLY A 436 -2.91 23.89 -12.64
C GLY A 436 -4.10 23.03 -12.25
N SER A 437 -5.24 23.21 -12.92
CA SER A 437 -6.50 22.50 -12.72
C SER A 437 -6.56 21.23 -13.57
N PHE A 438 -6.71 20.10 -12.91
CA PHE A 438 -6.89 18.81 -13.58
C PHE A 438 -7.63 17.84 -12.65
N VAL A 439 -8.17 16.77 -13.20
CA VAL A 439 -8.63 15.60 -12.46
C VAL A 439 -7.92 14.35 -12.95
N LYS A 440 -7.49 13.52 -12.01
CA LYS A 440 -6.78 12.28 -12.29
C LYS A 440 -7.23 11.19 -11.34
N THR A 441 -7.57 10.04 -11.89
CA THR A 441 -7.96 8.87 -11.11
C THR A 441 -6.92 7.78 -11.32
N LEU A 442 -6.42 7.19 -10.23
CA LEU A 442 -5.56 6.02 -10.25
C LEU A 442 -6.27 4.87 -9.53
N LEU A 443 -6.47 3.76 -10.23
CA LEU A 443 -6.94 2.50 -9.69
C LEU A 443 -5.78 1.52 -9.65
N PHE A 444 -5.57 0.83 -8.54
CA PHE A 444 -4.61 -0.28 -8.46
C PHE A 444 -5.22 -1.49 -7.78
N TYR A 445 -4.82 -2.67 -8.22
CA TYR A 445 -5.21 -3.95 -7.62
C TYR A 445 -4.07 -4.94 -7.73
N SER A 446 -3.84 -5.70 -6.67
CA SER A 446 -2.93 -6.83 -6.68
C SER A 446 -3.53 -8.03 -5.95
N ARG A 447 -3.21 -9.22 -6.46
CA ARG A 447 -3.55 -10.49 -5.83
C ARG A 447 -2.33 -11.40 -5.80
N LEU A 448 -1.95 -11.84 -4.60
CA LEU A 448 -1.05 -12.96 -4.42
C LEU A 448 -1.89 -14.21 -4.17
N GLN A 449 -1.92 -15.13 -5.13
CA GLN A 449 -2.66 -16.37 -5.05
C GLN A 449 -1.70 -17.53 -4.78
N ASN A 450 -1.85 -18.20 -3.64
CA ASN A 450 -1.14 -19.46 -3.41
C ASN A 450 -1.72 -20.54 -4.33
N ILE A 451 -0.86 -21.23 -5.07
CA ILE A 451 -1.24 -22.35 -5.96
C ILE A 451 -0.93 -23.67 -5.27
N THR A 452 0.19 -23.72 -4.55
CA THR A 452 0.64 -24.83 -3.71
C THR A 452 1.33 -24.26 -2.47
N ASP A 453 1.80 -25.13 -1.57
CA ASP A 453 2.57 -24.73 -0.38
C ASP A 453 3.93 -24.10 -0.68
N ASN A 454 4.39 -24.11 -1.94
CA ASN A 454 5.68 -23.56 -2.34
C ASN A 454 5.64 -22.71 -3.63
N SER A 455 4.45 -22.39 -4.13
CA SER A 455 4.32 -21.58 -5.35
C SER A 455 3.09 -20.69 -5.31
N SER A 456 3.23 -19.49 -5.84
CA SER A 456 2.18 -18.48 -5.91
C SER A 456 2.19 -17.74 -7.24
N ILE A 457 1.06 -17.13 -7.59
CA ILE A 457 0.95 -16.18 -8.70
C ILE A 457 0.66 -14.82 -8.10
N LEU A 458 1.49 -13.83 -8.43
CA LEU A 458 1.25 -12.43 -8.18
C LEU A 458 0.71 -11.78 -9.45
N ALA A 459 -0.53 -11.31 -9.40
CA ALA A 459 -1.09 -10.43 -10.41
C ALA A 459 -1.11 -9.00 -9.85
N ARG A 460 -0.65 -8.01 -10.62
CA ARG A 460 -0.72 -6.58 -10.30
C ARG A 460 -1.29 -5.84 -11.50
N THR A 461 -2.19 -4.91 -11.25
CA THR A 461 -2.75 -4.03 -12.27
C THR A 461 -2.86 -2.62 -11.72
N GLU A 462 -2.57 -1.65 -12.57
CA GLU A 462 -2.67 -0.23 -12.28
C GLU A 462 -3.27 0.47 -13.49
N PHE A 463 -4.11 1.47 -13.27
CA PHE A 463 -4.74 2.23 -14.33
C PHE A 463 -4.93 3.67 -13.90
N GLN A 464 -4.29 4.58 -14.62
CA GLN A 464 -4.49 6.01 -14.51
C GLN A 464 -5.41 6.50 -15.63
N TYR A 465 -6.34 7.38 -15.28
CA TYR A 465 -7.17 8.11 -16.21
C TYR A 465 -7.15 9.61 -15.88
N SER A 466 -6.95 10.42 -16.90
CA SER A 466 -7.18 11.87 -16.84
C SER A 466 -7.67 12.36 -18.20
N PRO A 467 -8.71 13.21 -18.23
CA PRO A 467 -9.12 13.88 -19.46
C PRO A 467 -8.23 15.09 -19.80
N ASP A 468 -7.37 15.52 -18.86
CA ASP A 468 -6.65 16.79 -18.93
C ASP A 468 -5.22 16.61 -19.43
N LEU A 469 -4.60 17.72 -19.84
CA LEU A 469 -3.19 17.78 -20.19
C LEU A 469 -2.36 17.88 -18.90
N LEU A 470 -1.76 16.78 -18.46
CA LEU A 470 -0.99 16.72 -17.21
C LEU A 470 0.48 17.08 -17.42
N VAL A 471 1.07 17.86 -16.51
CA VAL A 471 2.54 18.03 -16.45
C VAL A 471 3.24 16.71 -16.05
N PRO A 472 4.53 16.50 -16.40
CA PRO A 472 5.23 15.22 -16.18
C PRO A 472 5.16 14.67 -14.76
N MET A 473 5.17 15.55 -13.73
CA MET A 473 5.04 15.13 -12.32
C MET A 473 3.72 14.39 -12.03
N GLU A 474 2.69 14.64 -12.82
CA GLU A 474 1.35 14.07 -12.64
C GLU A 474 1.03 12.94 -13.63
N GLN A 475 1.82 12.78 -14.69
CA GLN A 475 1.67 11.71 -15.67
C GLN A 475 1.97 10.32 -15.08
N TYR A 476 1.43 9.29 -15.73
CA TYR A 476 1.68 7.88 -15.41
C TYR A 476 2.97 7.45 -16.10
N ALA A 477 4.04 7.28 -15.33
CA ALA A 477 5.33 6.84 -15.82
C ALA A 477 5.42 5.33 -15.92
N VAL A 478 5.91 4.83 -17.06
CA VAL A 478 6.00 3.40 -17.37
C VAL A 478 7.41 3.05 -17.77
N GLY A 479 7.89 1.92 -17.24
CA GLY A 479 9.23 1.38 -17.46
C GLY A 479 10.01 1.23 -16.15
N GLY A 480 11.13 0.51 -16.19
CA GLY A 480 11.97 0.24 -15.03
C GLY A 480 11.59 -1.02 -14.25
N ALA A 481 12.37 -1.31 -13.20
CA ALA A 481 12.35 -2.57 -12.47
C ALA A 481 11.00 -2.93 -11.79
N ASP A 482 10.13 -1.95 -11.54
CA ASP A 482 8.86 -2.16 -10.84
C ASP A 482 7.62 -2.08 -11.75
N HIS A 483 7.77 -1.62 -13.00
CA HIS A 483 6.71 -1.55 -14.02
C HIS A 483 7.01 -2.51 -15.18
N VAL A 484 7.20 -2.01 -16.41
CA VAL A 484 7.57 -2.83 -17.57
C VAL A 484 9.08 -3.01 -17.58
N ARG A 485 9.53 -4.10 -16.95
CA ARG A 485 10.93 -4.38 -16.63
C ARG A 485 11.89 -4.45 -17.81
N GLY A 486 11.42 -4.64 -19.04
CA GLY A 486 12.24 -4.65 -20.25
C GLY A 486 12.72 -3.28 -20.71
N PHE A 487 12.22 -2.19 -20.12
CA PHE A 487 12.46 -0.81 -20.56
C PHE A 487 13.12 0.02 -19.46
N PRO A 488 13.85 1.09 -19.80
CA PRO A 488 14.42 1.99 -18.79
C PRO A 488 13.35 2.61 -17.88
N SER A 489 13.77 3.09 -16.72
CA SER A 489 12.89 3.79 -15.78
C SER A 489 12.31 5.04 -16.44
N SER A 490 10.98 5.22 -16.34
CA SER A 490 10.24 6.31 -16.99
C SER A 490 10.40 6.39 -18.52
N TYR A 491 10.54 5.25 -19.20
CA TYR A 491 10.66 5.18 -20.67
C TYR A 491 9.47 5.81 -21.43
N ALA A 492 8.26 5.78 -20.86
CA ALA A 492 7.10 6.42 -21.45
C ALA A 492 6.21 7.08 -20.38
N LEU A 493 5.55 8.18 -20.77
CA LEU A 493 4.54 8.86 -19.95
C LEU A 493 3.16 8.84 -20.61
N TYR A 494 2.14 8.56 -19.81
CA TYR A 494 0.73 8.62 -20.22
C TYR A 494 -0.06 9.61 -19.36
N ASP A 495 -1.06 10.26 -19.96
CA ASP A 495 -2.12 10.89 -19.17
C ASP A 495 -3.16 9.86 -18.76
N THR A 496 -3.46 8.94 -19.69
CA THR A 496 -4.35 7.80 -19.49
C THR A 496 -3.65 6.52 -19.95
N GLY A 497 -3.59 5.53 -19.07
CA GLY A 497 -3.01 4.23 -19.39
C GLY A 497 -2.90 3.35 -18.15
N GLY A 498 -2.35 2.16 -18.33
CA GLY A 498 -2.23 1.21 -17.24
C GLY A 498 -1.26 0.08 -17.51
N LEU A 499 -0.98 -0.65 -16.45
CA LEU A 499 -0.05 -1.77 -16.38
C LEU A 499 -0.81 -3.03 -15.97
N LEU A 500 -0.43 -4.17 -16.54
CA LEU A 500 -0.70 -5.51 -16.05
C LEU A 500 0.64 -6.24 -15.87
N SER A 501 0.89 -6.75 -14.68
CA SER A 501 2.07 -7.55 -14.34
C SER A 501 1.61 -8.90 -13.78
N LEU A 502 2.09 -9.99 -14.37
CA LEU A 502 1.86 -11.35 -13.92
C LEU A 502 3.20 -11.99 -13.58
N GLU A 503 3.32 -12.53 -12.37
CA GLU A 503 4.56 -13.14 -11.89
C GLU A 503 4.25 -14.48 -11.20
N TYR A 504 4.78 -15.57 -11.73
CA TYR A 504 4.74 -16.88 -11.10
C TYR A 504 5.98 -17.06 -10.24
N ILE A 505 5.79 -17.32 -8.95
CA ILE A 505 6.83 -17.38 -7.93
C ILE A 505 6.90 -18.79 -7.38
N VAL A 506 8.10 -19.35 -7.26
CA VAL A 506 8.37 -20.66 -6.66
C VAL A 506 9.43 -20.51 -5.58
N GLN A 507 9.11 -20.93 -4.36
CA GLN A 507 10.06 -20.95 -3.24
C GLN A 507 10.99 -22.16 -3.36
N ALA A 508 12.28 -21.89 -3.60
CA ALA A 508 13.38 -22.85 -3.62
C ALA A 508 13.04 -24.25 -4.19
N PRO A 509 12.73 -24.37 -5.50
CA PRO A 509 12.24 -25.61 -6.08
C PRO A 509 13.21 -26.78 -5.82
N LYS A 510 12.65 -27.93 -5.42
CA LYS A 510 13.35 -29.20 -5.10
C LYS A 510 14.22 -29.20 -3.83
N ILE A 511 14.62 -28.05 -3.30
CA ILE A 511 15.49 -27.94 -2.11
C ILE A 511 14.82 -27.23 -0.93
N GLY A 512 13.58 -26.76 -1.08
CA GLY A 512 12.92 -25.89 -0.11
C GLY A 512 12.82 -26.45 1.32
N ASP A 513 12.68 -27.76 1.51
CA ASP A 513 12.59 -28.39 2.84
C ASP A 513 13.95 -28.73 3.45
N GLN A 514 15.03 -28.55 2.71
CA GLN A 514 16.38 -28.76 3.22
C GLN A 514 16.76 -27.60 4.14
N GLU A 515 17.44 -27.93 5.24
CA GLU A 515 18.03 -26.92 6.12
C GLU A 515 19.09 -26.12 5.34
N ALA A 516 19.05 -24.81 5.52
CA ALA A 516 20.06 -23.88 5.07
C ALA A 516 20.95 -23.52 6.28
N PHE A 517 21.34 -22.25 6.42
CA PHE A 517 22.16 -21.78 7.54
C PHE A 517 21.29 -21.06 8.60
N GLY A 518 21.77 -21.00 9.83
CA GLY A 518 21.14 -20.21 10.89
C GLY A 518 19.75 -20.68 11.34
N GLY A 519 19.40 -21.94 11.10
CA GLY A 519 18.08 -22.51 11.44
C GLY A 519 16.99 -22.26 10.38
N TRP A 520 17.32 -21.56 9.29
CA TRP A 520 16.40 -21.32 8.17
C TRP A 520 16.32 -22.51 7.22
N ARG A 521 15.21 -22.63 6.49
CA ARG A 521 15.10 -23.55 5.34
C ARG A 521 15.27 -22.77 4.03
N TRP A 522 15.64 -23.46 2.96
CA TRP A 522 15.80 -22.79 1.66
C TRP A 522 14.52 -22.12 1.15
N ARG A 523 13.34 -22.66 1.47
CA ARG A 523 12.05 -22.05 1.10
C ARG A 523 11.84 -20.65 1.71
N ASP A 524 12.48 -20.36 2.84
CA ASP A 524 12.39 -19.08 3.53
C ASP A 524 13.34 -18.04 2.92
N LEU A 525 14.40 -18.52 2.26
CA LEU A 525 15.52 -17.68 1.82
C LEU A 525 15.53 -17.39 0.31
N LEU A 526 15.09 -18.33 -0.52
CA LEU A 526 15.27 -18.27 -1.98
C LEU A 526 13.93 -18.40 -2.73
N GLN A 527 13.68 -17.46 -3.62
CA GLN A 527 12.53 -17.49 -4.53
C GLN A 527 12.99 -17.32 -5.97
N LEU A 528 12.41 -18.09 -6.88
CA LEU A 528 12.58 -17.93 -8.32
C LEU A 528 11.26 -17.45 -8.91
N SER A 529 11.32 -16.61 -9.93
CA SER A 529 10.12 -16.16 -10.62
C SER A 529 10.27 -16.07 -12.13
N VAL A 530 9.13 -16.17 -12.81
CA VAL A 530 8.97 -15.85 -14.24
C VAL A 530 7.85 -14.83 -14.32
N PHE A 531 8.05 -13.78 -15.10
CA PHE A 531 7.11 -12.68 -15.17
C PHE A 531 6.85 -12.19 -16.59
N TYR A 532 5.67 -11.62 -16.77
CA TYR A 532 5.22 -10.91 -17.95
C TYR A 532 4.63 -9.57 -17.51
N ASP A 533 5.12 -8.47 -18.08
CA ASP A 533 4.55 -7.15 -17.86
C ASP A 533 4.07 -6.58 -19.19
N HIS A 534 2.91 -5.92 -19.15
CA HIS A 534 2.28 -5.29 -20.29
C HIS A 534 1.71 -3.96 -19.87
N SER A 535 2.00 -2.92 -20.63
CA SER A 535 1.47 -1.58 -20.40
C SER A 535 0.86 -1.05 -21.68
N THR A 536 -0.21 -0.27 -21.53
CA THR A 536 -0.83 0.45 -22.64
C THR A 536 -1.30 1.82 -22.19
N GLY A 537 -1.15 2.82 -23.05
CA GLY A 537 -1.55 4.17 -22.71
C GLY A 537 -1.41 5.16 -23.85
N LYS A 538 -1.80 6.40 -23.55
CA LYS A 538 -1.76 7.53 -24.46
C LYS A 538 -1.49 8.84 -23.71
N LYS A 539 -0.96 9.81 -24.45
CA LYS A 539 -0.96 11.24 -24.07
C LYS A 539 -2.23 11.91 -24.61
N ASN A 540 -2.79 12.81 -23.82
CA ASN A 540 -3.81 13.75 -24.29
C ASN A 540 -3.12 14.86 -25.09
N ASP A 541 -3.72 15.23 -26.21
CA ASP A 541 -3.21 16.25 -27.13
C ASP A 541 -1.69 16.13 -27.43
N PRO A 542 -1.26 14.99 -27.99
CA PRO A 542 0.16 14.74 -28.25
C PRO A 542 0.73 15.73 -29.28
N LEU A 543 2.01 16.08 -29.13
CA LEU A 543 2.76 16.83 -30.13
C LEU A 543 2.90 16.00 -31.42
N LEU A 544 3.22 16.66 -32.55
CA LEU A 544 3.47 15.97 -33.83
C LEU A 544 4.63 14.97 -33.78
N SER A 545 5.59 15.18 -32.86
CA SER A 545 6.71 14.28 -32.60
C SER A 545 6.37 13.15 -31.63
N GLU A 546 5.18 13.17 -31.01
CA GLU A 546 4.73 12.17 -30.06
C GLU A 546 3.78 11.17 -30.73
N VAL A 547 3.69 9.96 -30.17
CA VAL A 547 2.78 8.94 -30.69
C VAL A 547 1.33 9.36 -30.53
N GLU A 548 0.61 9.44 -31.65
CA GLU A 548 -0.83 9.67 -31.65
C GLU A 548 -1.59 8.40 -31.25
N GLY A 549 -2.49 8.52 -30.27
CA GLY A 549 -3.36 7.42 -29.84
C GLY A 549 -2.71 6.49 -28.82
N TRP A 550 -3.22 5.25 -28.78
CA TRP A 550 -2.76 4.24 -27.82
C TRP A 550 -1.55 3.49 -28.34
N PHE A 551 -0.55 3.33 -27.47
CA PHE A 551 0.56 2.42 -27.73
C PHE A 551 0.75 1.44 -26.57
N GLN A 552 1.64 0.47 -26.77
CA GLN A 552 1.86 -0.63 -25.84
C GLN A 552 3.34 -0.95 -25.67
N LEU A 553 3.69 -1.39 -24.47
CA LEU A 553 5.01 -1.88 -24.08
C LEU A 553 4.83 -3.24 -23.43
N SER A 554 5.67 -4.23 -23.75
CA SER A 554 5.58 -5.56 -23.13
C SER A 554 6.94 -6.19 -22.92
N THR A 555 7.08 -6.97 -21.86
CA THR A 555 8.31 -7.69 -21.53
C THR A 555 8.02 -9.08 -21.00
N LEU A 556 9.00 -9.96 -21.16
CA LEU A 556 9.06 -11.26 -20.49
C LEU A 556 10.39 -11.36 -19.76
N GLY A 557 10.39 -11.92 -18.57
CA GLY A 557 11.63 -12.06 -17.80
C GLY A 557 11.59 -13.11 -16.70
N VAL A 558 12.74 -13.23 -16.03
CA VAL A 558 12.97 -14.16 -14.93
C VAL A 558 13.61 -13.42 -13.76
N GLY A 559 13.30 -13.86 -12.54
CA GLY A 559 13.78 -13.25 -11.32
C GLY A 559 14.34 -14.28 -10.33
N VAL A 560 15.31 -13.84 -9.55
CA VAL A 560 15.81 -14.54 -8.36
C VAL A 560 15.74 -13.56 -7.19
N ARG A 561 15.11 -13.96 -6.11
CA ARG A 561 15.11 -13.23 -4.84
C ARG A 561 15.80 -14.08 -3.79
N PHE A 562 16.73 -13.47 -3.07
CA PHE A 562 17.34 -14.04 -1.89
C PHE A 562 17.09 -13.11 -0.69
N GLY A 563 16.71 -13.62 0.47
CA GLY A 563 16.51 -12.80 1.65
C GLY A 563 16.71 -13.56 2.93
N ILE A 564 17.16 -12.88 3.97
CA ILE A 564 17.16 -13.36 5.34
C ILE A 564 16.08 -12.53 6.06
N PRO A 565 15.02 -13.15 6.60
CA PRO A 565 13.93 -12.43 7.26
C PRO A 565 14.46 -11.38 8.26
N ASP A 566 13.83 -10.21 8.23
CA ASP A 566 14.15 -9.02 9.04
C ASP A 566 15.56 -8.42 8.89
N GLN A 567 16.44 -8.97 8.03
CA GLN A 567 17.83 -8.53 7.93
C GLN A 567 18.24 -8.11 6.51
N LEU A 568 17.97 -8.96 5.51
CA LEU A 568 18.51 -8.80 4.17
C LEU A 568 17.47 -9.14 3.12
N THR A 569 17.38 -8.37 2.05
CA THR A 569 16.68 -8.75 0.83
C THR A 569 17.52 -8.38 -0.37
N SER A 570 17.62 -9.27 -1.35
CA SER A 570 18.27 -9.04 -2.63
C SER A 570 17.41 -9.59 -3.75
N ARG A 571 17.43 -8.90 -4.89
CA ARG A 571 16.71 -9.30 -6.10
C ARG A 571 17.61 -9.11 -7.31
N LEU A 572 17.58 -10.09 -8.20
CA LEU A 572 18.19 -10.03 -9.53
C LEU A 572 17.11 -10.39 -10.55
N GLN A 573 16.89 -9.56 -11.56
CA GLN A 573 15.88 -9.80 -12.60
C GLN A 573 16.48 -9.58 -13.98
N PHE A 574 16.22 -10.50 -14.91
CA PHE A 574 16.57 -10.36 -16.30
C PHE A 574 15.29 -10.25 -17.13
N ALA A 575 15.14 -9.15 -17.87
CA ALA A 575 13.93 -8.83 -18.62
C ALA A 575 14.26 -8.55 -20.09
N VAL A 576 13.44 -9.08 -21.00
CA VAL A 576 13.59 -8.89 -22.45
C VAL A 576 12.35 -8.17 -22.96
N PRO A 577 12.49 -7.04 -23.66
CA PRO A 577 11.36 -6.39 -24.31
C PRO A 577 10.83 -7.26 -25.46
N VAL A 578 9.51 -7.35 -25.56
CA VAL A 578 8.78 -8.20 -26.53
C VAL A 578 7.98 -7.34 -27.51
N VAL A 579 7.39 -6.25 -27.03
CA VAL A 579 6.65 -5.29 -27.84
C VAL A 579 7.08 -3.90 -27.43
N ASP A 580 7.51 -3.11 -28.40
CA ASP A 580 7.73 -1.68 -28.24
C ASP A 580 6.91 -0.91 -29.28
N GLY A 581 5.91 -0.17 -28.82
CA GLY A 581 5.07 0.71 -29.64
C GLY A 581 5.35 2.19 -29.42
N SER A 582 6.41 2.56 -28.69
CA SER A 582 6.72 3.96 -28.36
C SER A 582 7.18 4.80 -29.55
N GLN A 583 7.57 4.16 -30.66
CA GLN A 583 8.23 4.81 -31.81
C GLN A 583 9.48 5.63 -31.41
N ASN A 584 10.09 5.29 -30.28
CA ASN A 584 11.32 5.91 -29.80
C ASN A 584 12.50 5.23 -30.52
N ASP A 585 12.85 5.73 -31.70
CA ASP A 585 13.88 5.13 -32.57
C ASP A 585 15.32 5.30 -32.02
N ASP A 586 15.51 6.15 -31.00
CA ASP A 586 16.82 6.47 -30.41
C ASP A 586 17.29 5.44 -29.36
N GLU A 587 16.37 4.65 -28.78
CA GLU A 587 16.67 3.57 -27.83
C GLU A 587 16.03 2.26 -28.30
N GLU A 588 16.73 1.47 -29.13
CA GLU A 588 16.30 0.08 -29.38
C GLU A 588 16.10 -0.64 -28.04
N ALA A 589 14.90 -1.16 -27.80
CA ALA A 589 14.58 -1.88 -26.58
C ALA A 589 15.51 -3.10 -26.41
N GLN A 590 16.48 -2.98 -25.48
CA GLN A 590 17.47 -4.01 -25.18
C GLN A 590 17.12 -4.81 -23.92
N PRO A 591 17.58 -6.08 -23.80
CA PRO A 591 17.46 -6.83 -22.56
C PRO A 591 18.10 -6.09 -21.37
N ARG A 592 17.42 -6.09 -20.23
CA ARG A 592 17.86 -5.40 -19.00
C ARG A 592 18.10 -6.37 -17.85
N LEU A 593 19.10 -6.05 -17.04
CA LEU A 593 19.40 -6.73 -15.79
C LEU A 593 19.18 -5.75 -14.64
N TRP A 594 18.24 -6.04 -13.76
CA TRP A 594 17.99 -5.26 -12.55
C TRP A 594 18.59 -5.96 -11.33
N PHE A 595 19.25 -5.19 -10.48
CA PHE A 595 19.82 -5.60 -9.22
C PHE A 595 19.28 -4.69 -8.11
N ASP A 596 18.92 -5.33 -7.00
CA ASP A 596 18.47 -4.69 -5.78
C ASP A 596 19.05 -5.41 -4.56
N LEU A 597 19.49 -4.64 -3.58
CA LEU A 597 19.96 -5.14 -2.29
C LEU A 597 19.57 -4.17 -1.19
N ALA A 598 18.87 -4.65 -0.17
CA ALA A 598 18.45 -3.90 1.01
C ALA A 598 18.89 -4.62 2.28
N TRP A 599 19.48 -3.88 3.21
CA TRP A 599 19.90 -4.32 4.53
C TRP A 599 19.16 -3.54 5.61
N ASN A 600 18.56 -4.23 6.57
CA ASN A 600 17.83 -3.66 7.70
C ASN A 600 18.66 -3.76 9.00
N PHE A 601 18.59 -2.73 9.83
CA PHE A 601 19.31 -2.57 11.09
C PHE A 601 18.37 -2.28 12.25
#